data_AF-A0A920A886-F1
#
_entry.id   AF-A0A920A886-F1
#
_cell.length_a   1.000
_cell.length_b   1.000
_cell.length_c   1.000
_cell.angle_alpha   90.00
_cell.angle_beta   90.00
_cell.angle_gamma   90.00
#
_symmetry.space_group_name_H-M   'P 1'
#
loop_
_entity.id
_entity.type
_entity.pdbx_description
1 polymer ?
#
loop_
_entity_poly.entity_id
_entity_poly.type
_entity_poly.pdbx_seq_one_letter_code
_entity_poly.pdbx_strand_id
1 'polypeptide(L)'
;MTTPVTGGACKLQWKADWAMRWTALGVDYEMAGKDLSESVKLSSRIAKALGAQAPRASAMNCFSTKMAKISKSRGNGLTIEQWLTYAPPESLSLYMFQSPRKAKRLYFDIIPKAVDEYITFVDKLSEQTVDQQLTNPTWHIHAGAQASSGSPVSFALLLNLVSASNARTRKFCGALSATMRPA
;
A
#
# COMPACT_ATOMS: atom_id res chain seq x y z
N MET A 1 27.34 4.04 37.96
CA MET A 1 27.93 3.82 36.63
C MET A 1 27.33 4.87 35.69
N THR A 2 28.14 5.65 34.99
CA THR A 2 27.70 6.68 34.04
C THR A 2 27.95 6.20 32.61
N THR A 3 27.05 6.54 31.69
CA THR A 3 27.16 6.17 30.26
C THR A 3 27.30 7.44 29.43
N PRO A 4 28.30 7.54 28.53
CA PRO A 4 28.43 8.68 27.64
C PRO A 4 27.26 8.76 26.65
N VAL A 5 26.83 9.98 26.32
CA VAL A 5 25.70 10.21 25.40
C VAL A 5 26.12 10.27 23.92
N THR A 6 27.41 10.21 23.64
CA THR A 6 28.00 10.28 22.30
C THR A 6 28.58 8.92 21.87
N GLY A 7 28.99 8.82 20.60
CA GLY A 7 29.66 7.61 20.08
C GLY A 7 28.77 6.37 19.96
N GLY A 8 27.44 6.53 19.95
CA GLY A 8 26.49 5.41 19.85
C GLY A 8 26.30 4.60 21.14
N ALA A 9 26.82 5.07 22.28
CA ALA A 9 26.73 4.37 23.56
C ALA A 9 25.35 4.46 24.23
N CYS A 10 24.44 5.30 23.72
CA CYS A 10 23.07 5.43 24.22
C CYS A 10 22.06 5.52 23.06
N LYS A 11 20.84 5.05 23.32
CA LYS A 11 19.70 5.18 22.42
C LYS A 11 18.56 5.91 23.12
N LEU A 12 17.95 6.84 22.41
CA LEU A 12 16.76 7.53 22.89
C LEU A 12 15.58 6.57 23.00
N GLN A 13 14.68 6.86 23.95
CA GLN A 13 13.36 6.24 23.99
C GLN A 13 12.63 6.57 22.67
N TRP A 14 11.96 5.59 22.07
CA TRP A 14 11.44 5.69 20.70
C TRP A 14 10.55 6.92 20.40
N LYS A 15 9.82 7.47 21.38
CA LYS A 15 9.03 8.71 21.18
C LYS A 15 9.91 9.96 21.10
N ALA A 16 10.97 10.01 21.90
CA ALA A 16 11.96 11.07 21.82
C ALA A 16 12.84 10.92 20.55
N ASP A 17 13.20 9.69 20.21
CA ASP A 17 13.88 9.36 18.95
C ASP A 17 13.06 9.83 17.73
N TRP A 18 11.75 9.57 17.73
CA TRP A 18 10.88 9.98 16.65
C TRP A 18 10.82 11.50 16.47
N ALA A 19 10.68 12.25 17.57
CA ALA A 19 10.73 13.70 17.56
C ALA A 19 12.09 14.24 17.10
N MET A 20 13.19 13.64 17.56
CA MET A 20 14.54 13.98 17.11
C MET A 20 14.71 13.74 15.62
N ARG A 21 14.16 12.66 15.06
CA ARG A 21 14.19 12.41 13.60
C ARG A 21 13.41 13.47 12.84
N TRP A 22 12.24 13.90 13.33
CA TRP A 22 11.50 15.01 12.72
C TRP A 22 12.32 16.30 12.69
N THR A 23 12.94 16.65 13.81
CA THR A 23 13.77 17.85 13.94
C THR A 23 15.01 17.78 13.07
N ALA A 24 15.74 16.65 13.10
CA ALA A 24 17.00 16.49 12.39
C ALA A 24 16.84 16.40 10.87
N LEU A 25 15.76 15.77 10.39
CA LEU A 25 15.50 15.58 8.96
C LEU A 25 14.60 16.66 8.34
N GLY A 26 14.06 17.58 9.15
CA GLY A 26 13.14 18.61 8.66
C GLY A 26 11.86 18.02 8.06
N VAL A 27 11.25 17.04 8.73
CA VAL A 27 10.07 16.34 8.19
C VAL A 27 8.84 17.25 8.22
N ASP A 28 8.31 17.59 7.05
CA ASP A 28 7.09 18.42 6.93
C ASP A 28 5.79 17.62 7.08
N TYR A 29 5.78 16.37 6.63
CA TYR A 29 4.60 15.50 6.62
C TYR A 29 4.97 14.04 6.88
N GLU A 30 4.27 13.40 7.82
CA GLU A 30 4.41 11.97 8.09
C GLU A 30 3.07 11.36 8.47
N MET A 31 2.70 10.25 7.83
CA MET A 31 1.48 9.52 8.15
C MET A 31 1.74 8.54 9.28
N ALA A 32 0.82 8.47 10.24
CA ALA A 32 0.89 7.52 11.34
C ALA A 32 -0.42 6.73 11.43
N GLY A 33 -0.33 5.46 11.83
CA GLY A 33 -1.53 4.67 12.12
C GLY A 33 -2.33 5.30 13.27
N LYS A 34 -3.66 5.20 13.24
CA LYS A 34 -4.54 5.69 14.32
C LYS A 34 -4.13 5.20 15.72
N ASP A 35 -3.59 3.98 15.81
CA ASP A 35 -3.08 3.38 17.06
C ASP A 35 -1.92 4.17 17.68
N LEU A 36 -1.22 5.00 16.90
CA LEU A 36 -0.08 5.81 17.34
C LEU A 36 -0.45 7.26 17.68
N SER A 37 -1.73 7.63 17.65
CA SER A 37 -2.17 9.03 17.80
C SER A 37 -1.63 9.71 19.07
N GLU A 38 -1.66 9.04 20.22
CA GLU A 38 -1.12 9.59 21.47
C GLU A 38 0.41 9.72 21.45
N SER A 39 1.09 8.85 20.71
CA SER A 39 2.54 8.91 20.55
C SER A 39 2.95 10.03 19.60
N VAL A 40 2.16 10.31 18.56
CA VAL A 40 2.31 11.49 17.71
C VAL A 40 2.19 12.75 18.55
N LYS A 41 1.11 12.89 19.34
CA LYS A 41 0.91 14.05 20.23
C LYS A 41 2.09 14.30 21.16
N LEU A 42 2.62 13.25 21.80
CA LEU A 42 3.77 13.39 22.68
C LEU A 42 5.03 13.80 21.90
N SER A 43 5.32 13.14 20.78
CA SER A 43 6.50 13.43 19.96
C SER A 43 6.44 14.85 19.37
N SER A 44 5.24 15.34 19.03
CA SER A 44 5.05 16.72 18.55
C SER A 44 5.36 17.75 19.62
N ARG A 45 5.02 17.47 20.89
CA ARG A 45 5.40 18.32 22.03
C ARG A 45 6.91 18.33 22.24
N ILE A 46 7.57 17.19 22.06
CA ILE A 46 9.03 17.08 22.16
C ILE A 46 9.70 17.87 21.03
N ALA A 47 9.26 17.70 19.77
CA ALA A 47 9.79 18.44 18.62
C ALA A 47 9.64 19.97 18.83
N LYS A 48 8.50 20.41 19.36
CA LYS A 48 8.27 21.82 19.71
C LYS A 48 9.21 22.30 20.82
N ALA A 49 9.48 21.47 21.83
CA ALA A 49 10.44 21.80 22.88
C ALA A 49 11.89 21.91 22.36
N LEU A 50 12.20 21.20 21.27
CA LEU A 50 13.47 21.31 20.54
C LEU A 50 13.53 22.52 19.58
N GLY A 51 12.47 23.35 19.52
CA GLY A 51 12.39 24.50 18.62
C GLY A 51 11.97 24.18 17.19
N ALA A 52 11.59 22.93 16.89
CA ALA A 52 11.11 22.53 15.57
C ALA A 52 9.57 22.51 15.49
N GLN A 53 9.04 22.72 14.29
CA GLN A 53 7.63 22.49 14.02
C GLN A 53 7.39 20.99 13.81
N ALA A 54 6.37 20.44 14.49
CA ALA A 54 6.01 19.04 14.28
C ALA A 54 5.37 18.86 12.88
N PRO A 55 5.63 17.72 12.20
CA PRO A 55 5.06 17.44 10.90
C PRO A 55 3.53 17.42 10.95
N ARG A 56 2.92 17.75 9.82
CA ARG A 56 1.48 17.55 9.66
C ARG A 56 1.20 16.06 9.63
N ALA A 57 0.59 15.55 10.69
CA ALA A 57 0.24 14.14 10.79
C ALA A 57 -1.13 13.87 10.19
N SER A 58 -1.22 12.92 9.26
CA SER A 58 -2.48 12.33 8.81
C SER A 58 -2.62 10.93 9.39
N ALA A 59 -3.74 10.68 10.06
CA ALA A 59 -4.02 9.37 10.64
C ALA A 59 -4.45 8.40 9.52
N MET A 60 -3.65 7.34 9.30
CA MET A 60 -4.03 6.23 8.45
C MET A 60 -4.84 5.21 9.27
N ASN A 61 -5.86 4.63 8.64
CA ASN A 61 -6.68 3.60 9.28
C ASN A 61 -6.05 2.21 9.14
N CYS A 62 -6.40 1.34 10.08
CA CYS A 62 -5.85 -0.01 10.17
C CYS A 62 -6.34 -0.91 9.02
N PHE A 63 -5.47 -1.81 8.57
CA PHE A 63 -5.82 -2.88 7.66
C PHE A 63 -6.58 -3.99 8.41
N SER A 64 -7.66 -4.47 7.81
CA SER A 64 -8.48 -5.55 8.34
C SER A 64 -8.60 -6.68 7.31
N THR A 65 -9.04 -7.83 7.79
CA THR A 65 -9.51 -8.95 6.96
C THR A 65 -11.03 -8.82 6.80
N LYS A 66 -11.67 -9.77 6.11
CA LYS A 66 -13.13 -9.82 6.00
C LYS A 66 -13.83 -9.84 7.37
N MET A 67 -13.19 -10.38 8.41
CA MET A 67 -13.79 -10.63 9.74
C MET A 67 -13.05 -10.02 10.96
N ALA A 68 -11.76 -9.67 10.88
CA ALA A 68 -10.98 -9.17 12.03
C ALA A 68 -9.74 -8.35 11.65
N LYS A 69 -9.13 -7.62 12.61
CA LYS A 69 -7.80 -7.00 12.45
C LYS A 69 -6.77 -8.06 12.05
N ILE A 70 -5.87 -7.72 11.11
CA ILE A 70 -4.82 -8.64 10.66
C ILE A 70 -3.95 -9.02 11.88
N SER A 71 -3.73 -10.31 12.08
CA SER A 71 -2.83 -10.84 13.10
C SER A 71 -1.89 -11.87 12.47
N LYS A 72 -0.59 -11.72 12.73
CA LYS A 72 0.44 -12.71 12.35
C LYS A 72 0.17 -14.07 13.00
N SER A 73 -0.29 -14.10 14.26
CA SER A 73 -0.53 -15.37 14.98
C SER A 73 -1.74 -16.15 14.48
N ARG A 74 -2.72 -15.48 13.85
CA ARG A 74 -3.90 -16.13 13.27
C ARG A 74 -3.71 -16.51 11.80
N GLY A 75 -2.57 -16.15 11.19
CA GLY A 75 -2.27 -16.44 9.77
C GLY A 75 -3.27 -15.85 8.77
N ASN A 76 -4.11 -14.90 9.19
CA ASN A 76 -5.33 -14.54 8.46
C ASN A 76 -5.16 -13.30 7.55
N GLY A 77 -3.93 -12.81 7.38
CA GLY A 77 -3.63 -11.64 6.57
C GLY A 77 -3.00 -12.01 5.24
N LEU A 78 -3.46 -11.38 4.17
CA LEU A 78 -2.76 -11.37 2.90
C LEU A 78 -1.50 -10.51 3.03
N THR A 79 -0.33 -11.09 2.77
CA THR A 79 0.93 -10.33 2.72
C THR A 79 1.12 -9.65 1.36
N ILE A 80 2.03 -8.68 1.29
CA ILE A 80 2.35 -8.00 0.04
C ILE A 80 2.98 -8.99 -0.94
N GLU A 81 3.87 -9.87 -0.47
CA GLU A 81 4.51 -10.90 -1.28
C GLU A 81 3.48 -11.87 -1.88
N GLN A 82 2.46 -12.23 -1.09
CA GLN A 82 1.35 -13.04 -1.58
C GLN A 82 0.55 -12.31 -2.65
N TRP A 83 0.29 -11.01 -2.49
CA TRP A 83 -0.35 -10.21 -3.55
C TRP A 83 0.47 -10.22 -4.83
N LEU A 84 1.77 -9.88 -4.73
CA LEU A 84 2.70 -9.77 -5.84
C LEU A 84 2.97 -11.11 -6.54
N THR A 85 2.64 -12.23 -5.90
CA THR A 85 2.66 -13.56 -6.53
C THR A 85 1.60 -13.69 -7.63
N TYR A 86 0.44 -13.05 -7.44
CA TYR A 86 -0.73 -13.23 -8.30
C TYR A 86 -1.11 -12.00 -9.12
N ALA A 87 -0.63 -10.81 -8.76
CA ALA A 87 -1.06 -9.56 -9.36
C ALA A 87 0.07 -8.51 -9.45
N PRO A 88 0.02 -7.60 -10.43
CA PRO A 88 1.02 -6.56 -10.61
C PRO A 88 1.02 -5.55 -9.44
N PRO A 89 2.18 -4.95 -9.09
CA PRO A 89 2.28 -3.99 -7.99
C PRO A 89 1.38 -2.78 -8.17
N GLU A 90 1.09 -2.37 -9.40
CA GLU A 90 0.22 -1.24 -9.73
C GLU A 90 -1.23 -1.49 -9.27
N SER A 91 -1.71 -2.73 -9.31
CA SER A 91 -3.03 -3.10 -8.78
C SER A 91 -3.11 -2.90 -7.26
N LEU A 92 -2.02 -3.20 -6.55
CA LEU A 92 -1.93 -2.96 -5.11
C LEU A 92 -1.84 -1.45 -4.82
N SER A 93 -1.03 -0.72 -5.58
CA SER A 93 -0.92 0.74 -5.48
C SER A 93 -2.28 1.42 -5.68
N LEU A 94 -3.04 1.01 -6.70
CA LEU A 94 -4.40 1.50 -6.93
C LEU A 94 -5.33 1.18 -5.76
N TYR A 95 -5.27 -0.06 -5.27
CA TYR A 95 -6.05 -0.48 -4.11
C TYR A 95 -5.74 0.38 -2.87
N MET A 96 -4.48 0.79 -2.67
CA MET A 96 -4.08 1.67 -1.57
C MET A 96 -4.44 3.14 -1.80
N PHE A 97 -4.36 3.61 -3.05
CA PHE A 97 -4.66 4.99 -3.44
C PHE A 97 -6.11 5.36 -3.15
N GLN A 98 -7.04 4.45 -3.44
CA GLN A 98 -8.46 4.71 -3.23
C GLN A 98 -8.77 4.82 -1.73
N SER A 99 -9.52 5.83 -1.28
CA SER A 99 -10.02 5.92 0.11
C SER A 99 -8.95 5.67 1.20
N PRO A 100 -7.87 6.47 1.28
CA PRO A 100 -6.75 6.26 2.22
C PRO A 100 -7.17 6.40 3.70
N ARG A 101 -8.30 7.07 3.95
CA ARG A 101 -8.90 7.22 5.27
C ARG A 101 -9.86 6.08 5.63
N LYS A 102 -10.06 5.04 4.82
CA LYS A 102 -10.91 3.90 5.18
C LYS A 102 -10.06 2.71 5.57
N ALA A 103 -10.54 1.90 6.52
CA ALA A 103 -9.92 0.62 6.81
C ALA A 103 -9.99 -0.26 5.55
N LYS A 104 -8.83 -0.75 5.10
CA LYS A 104 -8.71 -1.57 3.90
C LYS A 104 -8.80 -3.03 4.26
N ARG A 105 -9.60 -3.78 3.48
CA ARG A 105 -9.84 -5.20 3.69
C ARG A 105 -8.94 -6.03 2.79
N LEU A 106 -7.86 -6.58 3.34
CA LEU A 106 -6.91 -7.43 2.63
C LEU A 106 -7.25 -8.91 2.88
N TYR A 107 -7.71 -9.58 1.82
CA TYR A 107 -8.01 -11.02 1.77
C TYR A 107 -7.88 -11.50 0.32
N PHE A 108 -7.57 -12.78 0.08
CA PHE A 108 -7.20 -13.27 -1.25
C PHE A 108 -8.21 -12.95 -2.36
N ASP A 109 -9.51 -13.08 -2.09
CA ASP A 109 -10.56 -12.87 -3.09
C ASP A 109 -10.69 -11.41 -3.57
N ILE A 110 -10.00 -10.46 -2.93
CA ILE A 110 -9.98 -9.06 -3.40
C ILE A 110 -9.03 -8.85 -4.58
N ILE A 111 -8.03 -9.73 -4.76
CA ILE A 111 -7.00 -9.58 -5.79
C ILE A 111 -7.61 -9.53 -7.20
N PRO A 112 -8.47 -10.48 -7.63
CA PRO A 112 -9.08 -10.46 -8.96
C PRO A 112 -9.80 -9.14 -9.24
N LYS A 113 -10.60 -8.69 -8.27
CA LYS A 113 -11.36 -7.45 -8.38
C LYS A 113 -10.44 -6.23 -8.50
N ALA A 114 -9.38 -6.17 -7.71
CA ALA A 114 -8.44 -5.05 -7.74
C ALA A 114 -7.65 -5.00 -9.06
N VAL A 115 -7.32 -6.15 -9.64
CA VAL A 115 -6.68 -6.24 -10.97
C VAL A 115 -7.64 -5.79 -12.07
N ASP A 116 -8.89 -6.26 -12.06
CA ASP A 116 -9.90 -5.88 -13.04
C ASP A 116 -10.23 -4.37 -12.97
N GLU A 117 -10.32 -3.82 -11.75
CA GLU A 117 -10.46 -2.37 -11.56
C GLU A 117 -9.26 -1.61 -12.14
N TYR A 118 -8.03 -2.09 -11.89
CA TYR A 118 -6.82 -1.49 -12.43
C TYR A 118 -6.81 -1.46 -13.96
N ILE A 119 -7.07 -2.60 -14.60
CA ILE A 119 -7.18 -2.69 -16.07
C ILE A 119 -8.21 -1.68 -16.59
N THR A 120 -9.39 -1.62 -15.95
CA THR A 120 -10.46 -0.70 -16.34
C THR A 120 -10.03 0.77 -16.26
N PHE A 121 -9.27 1.17 -15.22
CA PHE A 121 -8.77 2.55 -15.10
C PHE A 121 -7.67 2.86 -16.11
N VAL A 122 -6.84 1.88 -16.48
CA VAL A 122 -5.80 2.04 -17.50
C VAL A 122 -6.43 2.20 -18.89
N ASP A 123 -7.37 1.33 -19.26
CA ASP A 123 -8.02 1.37 -20.58
C ASP A 123 -8.74 2.71 -20.80
N LYS A 124 -9.49 3.17 -19.78
CA LYS A 124 -10.19 4.46 -19.81
C LYS A 124 -9.27 5.67 -19.89
N LEU A 125 -8.02 5.57 -19.43
CA LEU A 125 -7.09 6.69 -19.45
C LEU A 125 -6.85 7.19 -20.89
N SER A 126 -6.81 6.26 -21.85
CA SER A 126 -6.59 6.56 -23.27
C SER A 126 -7.76 7.27 -23.94
N GLU A 127 -8.98 7.06 -23.46
CA GLU A 127 -10.22 7.64 -24.01
C GLU A 127 -10.60 8.98 -23.36
N GLN A 128 -9.98 9.32 -22.22
CA GLN A 128 -10.31 10.49 -21.40
C GLN A 128 -9.61 11.77 -21.89
N THR A 129 -10.27 12.92 -21.66
CA THR A 129 -9.62 14.24 -21.84
C THR A 129 -8.55 14.48 -20.78
N VAL A 130 -7.65 15.44 -20.99
CA VAL A 130 -6.56 15.77 -20.04
C VAL A 130 -7.10 16.05 -18.63
N ASP A 131 -8.17 16.83 -18.52
CA ASP A 131 -8.79 17.13 -17.22
C ASP A 131 -9.33 15.88 -16.52
N GLN A 132 -9.91 14.95 -17.30
CA GLN A 132 -10.41 13.68 -16.78
C GLN A 132 -9.26 12.74 -16.38
N GLN A 133 -8.16 12.71 -17.14
CA GLN A 133 -6.97 11.93 -16.83
C GLN A 133 -6.36 12.33 -15.48
N LEU A 134 -6.34 13.63 -15.14
CA LEU A 134 -5.85 14.12 -13.84
C LEU A 134 -6.68 13.59 -12.66
N THR A 135 -7.95 13.27 -12.88
CA THR A 135 -8.82 12.66 -11.85
C THR A 135 -8.67 11.14 -11.77
N ASN A 136 -8.07 10.52 -12.79
CA ASN A 136 -7.86 9.08 -12.85
C ASN A 136 -6.70 8.68 -11.94
N PRO A 137 -6.90 7.78 -10.94
CA PRO A 137 -5.83 7.29 -10.08
C PRO A 137 -4.62 6.72 -10.82
N THR A 138 -4.81 6.06 -11.98
CA THR A 138 -3.71 5.42 -12.71
C THR A 138 -2.74 6.44 -13.29
N TRP A 139 -3.18 7.66 -13.59
CA TRP A 139 -2.31 8.76 -13.98
C TRP A 139 -1.23 9.02 -12.92
N HIS A 140 -1.62 9.04 -11.64
CA HIS A 140 -0.73 9.30 -10.52
C HIS A 140 0.19 8.12 -10.20
N ILE A 141 -0.29 6.90 -10.41
CA ILE A 141 0.50 5.67 -10.20
C ILE A 141 1.62 5.56 -11.24
N HIS A 142 1.34 5.96 -12.48
CA HIS A 142 2.28 5.90 -13.60
C HIS A 142 3.06 7.20 -13.84
N ALA A 143 2.94 8.17 -12.92
CA ALA A 143 3.60 9.48 -13.02
C ALA A 143 3.37 10.19 -14.38
N GLY A 144 2.15 10.05 -14.93
CA GLY A 144 1.76 10.64 -16.21
C GLY A 144 2.22 9.87 -17.46
N ALA A 145 2.90 8.73 -17.31
CA ALA A 145 3.15 7.85 -18.44
C ALA A 145 1.85 7.14 -18.87
N GLN A 146 1.65 7.02 -20.18
CA GLN A 146 0.58 6.17 -20.71
C GLN A 146 0.91 4.71 -20.39
N ALA A 147 0.11 4.11 -19.51
CA ALA A 147 0.18 2.68 -19.25
C ALA A 147 -0.68 1.93 -20.27
N SER A 148 -0.16 0.82 -20.80
CA SER A 148 -0.97 -0.18 -21.51
C SER A 148 -1.35 -1.28 -20.52
N SER A 149 -2.62 -1.67 -20.50
CA SER A 149 -3.13 -2.69 -19.56
C SER A 149 -2.52 -4.08 -19.75
N GLY A 150 -1.81 -4.35 -20.85
CA GLY A 150 -1.01 -5.55 -21.10
C GLY A 150 -1.81 -6.85 -21.23
N SER A 151 -3.01 -6.93 -20.65
CA SER A 151 -3.90 -8.09 -20.66
C SER A 151 -5.13 -7.81 -21.50
N PRO A 152 -5.37 -8.56 -22.59
CA PRO A 152 -6.57 -8.43 -23.41
C PRO A 152 -7.83 -9.03 -22.74
N VAL A 153 -7.70 -9.59 -21.53
CA VAL A 153 -8.76 -10.32 -20.83
C VAL A 153 -8.78 -9.97 -19.33
N SER A 154 -9.97 -10.03 -18.72
CA SER A 154 -10.14 -9.84 -17.28
C SER A 154 -9.60 -11.03 -16.47
N PHE A 155 -9.16 -10.77 -15.25
CA PHE A 155 -8.76 -11.79 -14.29
C PHE A 155 -9.92 -12.75 -13.99
N ALA A 156 -11.16 -12.23 -13.93
CA ALA A 156 -12.35 -13.06 -13.76
C ALA A 156 -12.54 -14.07 -14.90
N LEU A 157 -12.32 -13.68 -16.16
CA LEU A 157 -12.38 -14.58 -17.31
C LEU A 157 -11.34 -15.71 -17.20
N LEU A 158 -10.14 -15.36 -16.77
CA LEU A 158 -9.05 -16.30 -16.53
C LEU A 158 -9.38 -17.32 -15.43
N LEU A 159 -9.97 -16.87 -14.31
CA LEU A 159 -10.42 -17.75 -13.23
C LEU A 159 -11.54 -18.69 -13.69
N ASN A 160 -12.49 -18.18 -14.47
CA ASN A 160 -13.58 -18.98 -15.03
C ASN A 160 -13.03 -20.05 -15.98
N LEU A 161 -12.06 -19.70 -16.82
CA LEU A 161 -11.43 -20.64 -17.74
C LEU A 161 -10.68 -21.74 -16.98
N VAL A 162 -9.89 -21.41 -15.96
CA VAL A 162 -9.20 -22.40 -15.11
C VAL A 162 -10.20 -23.34 -14.43
N SER A 163 -11.30 -22.80 -13.92
CA SER A 163 -12.34 -23.57 -13.24
C SER A 163 -13.07 -24.52 -14.20
N ALA A 164 -13.42 -24.04 -15.40
CA ALA A 164 -14.05 -24.85 -16.45
C ALA A 164 -13.11 -25.92 -17.04
N SER A 165 -11.80 -25.65 -17.06
CA SER A 165 -10.80 -26.54 -17.65
C SER A 165 -10.45 -27.75 -16.77
N ASN A 166 -10.96 -27.82 -15.52
CA ASN A 166 -10.63 -28.88 -14.56
C ASN A 166 -9.10 -29.10 -14.40
N ALA A 167 -8.31 -28.03 -14.60
CA ALA A 167 -6.86 -28.10 -14.70
C ALA A 167 -6.24 -28.33 -13.31
N ARG A 168 -6.10 -29.59 -12.89
CA ARG A 168 -5.40 -29.99 -11.65
C ARG A 168 -3.87 -29.90 -11.75
N THR A 169 -3.33 -29.46 -12.89
CA THR A 169 -1.90 -29.54 -13.18
C THR A 169 -1.18 -28.22 -12.90
N ARG A 170 -0.20 -28.25 -11.99
CA ARG A 170 0.60 -27.11 -11.50
C ARG A 170 1.25 -26.24 -12.61
N LYS A 171 1.41 -26.77 -13.82
CA LYS A 171 1.95 -26.06 -15.00
C LYS A 171 1.01 -24.97 -15.57
N PHE A 172 -0.30 -25.09 -15.40
CA PHE A 172 -1.27 -24.15 -16.00
C PHE A 172 -1.38 -22.84 -15.20
N CYS A 173 -1.36 -22.92 -13.86
CA CYS A 173 -1.38 -21.72 -12.99
C CYS A 173 -0.12 -20.85 -13.13
N GLY A 174 1.03 -21.44 -13.43
CA GLY A 174 2.27 -20.70 -13.67
C GLY A 174 2.25 -19.87 -14.96
N ALA A 175 1.55 -20.36 -15.99
CA ALA A 175 1.41 -19.65 -17.26
C ALA A 175 0.55 -18.38 -17.11
N LEU A 176 -0.58 -18.45 -16.39
CA LEU A 176 -1.43 -17.28 -16.12
C LEU A 176 -0.71 -16.15 -15.35
N SER A 177 0.12 -16.51 -14.36
CA SER A 177 0.93 -15.54 -13.59
C SER A 177 2.01 -14.87 -14.46
N ALA A 178 2.44 -15.50 -15.55
CA ALA A 178 3.39 -14.93 -16.49
C ALA A 178 2.70 -14.00 -17.50
N THR A 179 1.48 -14.30 -17.95
CA THR A 179 0.73 -13.47 -18.91
C THR A 179 0.24 -12.15 -18.32
N MET A 180 0.09 -12.05 -16.99
CA MET A 180 -0.40 -10.84 -16.31
C MET A 180 0.70 -9.91 -15.79
N ARG A 181 1.98 -10.20 -16.10
CA ARG A 181 3.08 -9.27 -15.84
C ARG A 181 3.29 -8.42 -17.09
N PRO A 182 3.25 -7.08 -16.98
CA PRO A 182 3.88 -6.25 -17.98
C PRO A 182 5.40 -6.53 -17.97
N ALA A 183 6.02 -6.44 -19.14
CA ALA A 183 7.47 -6.61 -19.33
C ALA A 183 8.28 -5.55 -18.55
#